data_AF-D5CMB3-F1
#
_entry.id   AF-D5CMB3-F1
#
_cell.length_a   1.000
_cell.length_b   1.000
_cell.length_c   1.000
_cell.angle_alpha   90.00
_cell.angle_beta   90.00
_cell.angle_gamma   90.00
#
_symmetry.space_group_name_H-M   'P 1'
#
loop_
_entity.id
_entity.type
_entity.pdbx_description
1 polymer ?
#
loop_
_entity_poly.entity_id
_entity_poly.type
_entity_poly.pdbx_seq_one_letter_code
_entity_poly.pdbx_strand_id
1 'polypeptide(L)'
;MNFLFQATGAVIVTLAIFSEAYGFPGESIVLDPNTGNYQITYFGEGSPGNKKNKPLRQAIFVPATKINPVIGSTFRLRGMDIVAYSYRVKNSTNSRQSLANFVIDPVSDINSSSPLPKLRQSITVSDLDPFNKIALAAIYTPRNWVGSVWISDTVGLRIGWMFASLEAPNAGLIAGSTQDGFGFSSKDIPGIGIVQFQGNTPVFGFVDEGPSGEISDQLDKLTHNNFVPRNAAVPTIAVPEPFDTAILLDRIRSQVATWPAKQLLDPAFAAQLDRHLVSATNAFRLNNSKAGKEQIETMRNMLGREHKYLDHDDEDNEDTTEHKTVTRLTIDRLAARVLDFDLRYVLKRTEYEHENSEKRKER
;
A
#
# COMPACT_ATOMS: atom_id res chain seq x y z
N MET A 1 -24.27 -27.43 -22.70
CA MET A 1 -23.02 -26.67 -22.93
C MET A 1 -23.09 -25.42 -22.05
N ASN A 2 -22.64 -25.55 -20.81
CA ASN A 2 -22.70 -24.49 -19.78
C ASN A 2 -21.32 -23.86 -19.67
N PHE A 3 -21.19 -22.60 -20.06
CA PHE A 3 -20.03 -21.78 -19.72
C PHE A 3 -20.23 -21.26 -18.29
N LEU A 4 -19.65 -21.97 -17.32
CA LEU A 4 -19.50 -21.48 -15.96
C LEU A 4 -18.28 -20.55 -15.96
N PHE A 5 -18.50 -19.23 -15.95
CA PHE A 5 -17.45 -18.26 -15.71
C PHE A 5 -16.92 -18.45 -14.28
N GLN A 6 -15.70 -18.99 -14.15
CA GLN A 6 -14.96 -18.97 -12.89
C GLN A 6 -14.45 -17.55 -12.66
N ALA A 7 -15.06 -16.86 -11.69
CA ALA A 7 -14.53 -15.62 -11.15
C ALA A 7 -13.24 -15.94 -10.38
N THR A 8 -12.09 -15.63 -10.96
CA THR A 8 -10.87 -15.38 -10.17
C THR A 8 -11.16 -14.20 -9.26
N GLY A 9 -11.01 -14.42 -7.96
CA GLY A 9 -11.33 -13.47 -6.90
C GLY A 9 -10.42 -12.24 -6.92
N ALA A 10 -10.55 -11.39 -7.92
CA ALA A 10 -10.46 -9.97 -7.67
C ALA A 10 -11.66 -9.66 -6.77
N VAL A 11 -11.40 -9.32 -5.50
CA VAL A 11 -12.38 -8.56 -4.73
C VAL A 11 -12.47 -7.22 -5.44
N ILE A 12 -13.30 -7.16 -6.49
CA ILE A 12 -13.88 -5.91 -6.95
C ILE A 12 -14.73 -5.52 -5.75
N VAL A 13 -14.17 -4.69 -4.86
CA VAL A 13 -14.98 -3.88 -3.98
C VAL A 13 -15.67 -2.90 -4.92
N THR A 14 -16.72 -3.37 -5.58
CA THR A 14 -17.73 -2.49 -6.12
C THR A 14 -18.34 -1.91 -4.86
N LEU A 15 -17.83 -0.77 -4.40
CA LEU A 15 -18.60 0.15 -3.58
C LEU A 15 -19.74 0.61 -4.50
N ALA A 16 -20.71 -0.28 -4.67
CA ALA A 16 -21.99 0.06 -5.23
C ALA A 16 -22.67 0.86 -4.13
N ILE A 17 -22.35 2.14 -4.08
CA ILE A 17 -23.12 3.12 -3.34
C ILE A 17 -24.43 3.23 -4.12
N PHE A 18 -25.33 2.26 -3.92
CA PHE A 18 -26.72 2.38 -4.32
C PHE A 18 -27.39 3.36 -3.36
N SER A 19 -27.05 4.64 -3.51
CA SER A 19 -27.83 5.71 -2.91
C SER A 19 -28.30 6.60 -4.05
N GLU A 20 -29.58 6.49 -4.40
CA GLU A 20 -30.29 7.68 -4.84
C GLU A 20 -30.30 8.62 -3.63
N ALA A 21 -29.30 9.48 -3.54
CA ALA A 21 -29.22 10.45 -2.47
C ALA A 21 -29.92 11.73 -2.94
N TYR A 22 -30.92 12.15 -2.18
CA TYR A 22 -31.79 13.26 -2.54
C TYR A 22 -31.16 14.58 -2.10
N GLY A 23 -30.45 15.25 -3.03
CA GLY A 23 -30.16 16.68 -2.91
C GLY A 23 -31.44 17.52 -3.03
N PHE A 24 -31.31 18.84 -3.23
CA PHE A 24 -32.48 19.65 -3.59
C PHE A 24 -33.17 19.03 -4.82
N PRO A 25 -34.51 19.11 -4.94
CA PRO A 25 -35.22 18.50 -6.07
C PRO A 25 -34.58 18.87 -7.41
N GLY A 26 -34.02 17.87 -8.11
CA GLY A 26 -33.32 18.03 -9.39
C GLY A 26 -31.79 17.83 -9.35
N GLU A 27 -31.15 17.82 -8.18
CA GLU A 27 -29.74 17.46 -8.05
C GLU A 27 -29.54 15.96 -7.86
N SER A 28 -28.45 15.41 -8.40
CA SER A 28 -28.19 13.96 -8.36
C SER A 28 -26.75 13.62 -8.70
N ILE A 29 -26.25 12.51 -8.16
CA ILE A 29 -25.07 11.81 -8.68
C ILE A 29 -25.53 10.43 -9.14
N VAL A 30 -25.49 10.16 -10.45
CA VAL A 30 -26.01 8.93 -11.04
C VAL A 30 -24.88 8.17 -11.75
N LEU A 31 -24.66 6.91 -11.37
CA LEU A 31 -23.73 6.02 -12.06
C LEU A 31 -24.35 5.53 -13.38
N ASP A 32 -23.67 5.77 -14.50
CA ASP A 32 -23.97 5.11 -15.77
C ASP A 32 -23.36 3.70 -15.77
N PRO A 33 -24.18 2.62 -15.77
CA PRO A 33 -23.67 1.25 -15.68
C PRO A 33 -22.90 0.80 -16.92
N ASN A 34 -23.10 1.44 -18.08
CA ASN A 34 -22.44 1.05 -19.32
C ASN A 34 -20.99 1.56 -19.34
N THR A 35 -20.80 2.83 -19.03
CA THR A 35 -19.49 3.47 -19.05
C THR A 35 -18.75 3.34 -17.71
N GLY A 36 -19.49 3.23 -16.59
CA GLY A 36 -18.98 3.38 -15.24
C GLY A 36 -18.62 4.83 -14.89
N ASN A 37 -19.15 5.83 -15.60
CA ASN A 37 -19.02 7.26 -15.26
C ASN A 37 -20.13 7.69 -14.32
N TYR A 38 -19.91 8.77 -13.58
CA TYR A 38 -20.95 9.42 -12.80
C TYR A 38 -21.41 10.69 -13.50
N GLN A 39 -22.72 10.81 -13.72
CA GLN A 39 -23.37 12.04 -14.15
C GLN A 39 -23.79 12.83 -12.91
N ILE A 40 -23.22 14.02 -12.77
CA ILE A 40 -23.49 14.93 -11.65
C ILE A 40 -24.41 16.03 -12.16
N THR A 41 -25.61 16.10 -11.61
CA THR A 41 -26.57 17.17 -11.86
C THR A 41 -26.62 18.07 -10.63
N TYR A 42 -26.42 19.38 -10.81
CA TYR A 42 -26.32 20.34 -9.70
C TYR A 42 -26.88 21.71 -10.09
N PHE A 43 -27.27 22.53 -9.12
CA PHE A 43 -27.66 23.91 -9.39
C PHE A 43 -26.43 24.83 -9.55
N GLY A 44 -26.24 25.35 -10.76
CA GLY A 44 -25.18 26.33 -11.02
C GLY A 44 -25.45 27.70 -10.40
N GLU A 45 -24.47 28.60 -10.47
CA GLU A 45 -24.70 29.99 -10.07
C GLU A 45 -25.77 30.66 -10.94
N GLY A 46 -26.74 31.32 -10.29
CA GLY A 46 -27.70 32.17 -11.00
C GLY A 46 -27.04 33.45 -11.48
N SER A 47 -27.50 34.01 -12.60
CA SER A 47 -26.98 35.31 -13.08
C SER A 47 -27.06 36.38 -11.98
N PRO A 48 -26.08 37.30 -11.91
CA PRO A 48 -26.11 38.40 -10.94
C PRO A 48 -27.44 39.14 -11.01
N GLY A 49 -28.25 39.07 -9.95
CA GLY A 49 -29.57 39.71 -9.86
C GLY A 49 -30.78 38.77 -9.89
N ASN A 50 -30.63 37.47 -10.18
CA ASN A 50 -31.75 36.51 -10.16
C ASN A 50 -31.43 35.23 -9.37
N LYS A 51 -31.39 35.38 -8.03
CA LYS A 51 -31.15 34.25 -7.09
C LYS A 51 -32.25 33.18 -7.10
N LYS A 52 -33.40 33.42 -7.72
CA LYS A 52 -34.55 32.51 -7.69
C LYS A 52 -34.51 31.44 -8.78
N ASN A 53 -33.76 31.66 -9.86
CA ASN A 53 -33.67 30.71 -10.98
C ASN A 53 -32.21 30.29 -11.21
N LYS A 54 -31.72 29.35 -10.39
CA LYS A 54 -30.45 28.68 -10.65
C LYS A 54 -30.67 27.62 -11.75
N PRO A 55 -29.94 27.64 -12.86
CA PRO A 55 -30.06 26.60 -13.88
C PRO A 55 -29.47 25.29 -13.36
N LEU A 56 -30.09 24.16 -13.70
CA LEU A 56 -29.47 22.85 -13.53
C LEU A 56 -28.35 22.70 -14.55
N ARG A 57 -27.17 22.31 -14.07
CA ARG A 57 -25.99 21.98 -14.86
C ARG A 57 -25.65 20.51 -14.71
N GLN A 58 -24.87 20.01 -15.66
CA GLN A 58 -24.39 18.63 -15.66
C GLN A 58 -22.88 18.59 -15.84
N ALA A 59 -22.23 17.70 -15.10
CA ALA A 59 -20.82 17.35 -15.27
C ALA A 59 -20.67 15.83 -15.29
N ILE A 60 -19.60 15.36 -15.94
CA ILE A 60 -19.27 13.94 -16.00
C ILE A 60 -18.00 13.72 -15.19
N PHE A 61 -18.12 12.91 -14.13
CA PHE A 61 -16.97 12.41 -13.39
C PHE A 61 -16.58 11.04 -13.93
N VAL A 62 -15.37 10.95 -14.48
CA VAL A 62 -14.78 9.70 -14.94
C VAL A 62 -13.91 9.16 -13.80
N PRO A 63 -14.29 8.07 -13.12
CA PRO A 63 -13.48 7.54 -12.03
C PRO A 63 -12.15 6.99 -12.56
N ALA A 64 -11.10 7.13 -11.76
CA ALA A 64 -9.77 6.58 -11.97
C ALA A 64 -9.69 5.10 -11.57
N THR A 65 -10.79 4.51 -11.10
CA THR A 65 -10.86 3.13 -10.66
C THR A 65 -11.08 2.12 -11.79
N LYS A 66 -11.15 2.55 -13.06
CA LYS A 66 -11.37 1.64 -14.20
C LYS A 66 -10.08 0.96 -14.67
N ILE A 67 -9.21 0.67 -13.71
CA ILE A 67 -7.96 -0.07 -13.84
C ILE A 67 -8.06 -1.36 -13.03
N ASN A 68 -7.24 -2.34 -13.36
CA ASN A 68 -7.08 -3.54 -12.56
C ASN A 68 -5.59 -3.80 -12.30
N PRO A 69 -4.98 -3.03 -11.39
CA PRO A 69 -3.56 -3.13 -11.07
C PRO A 69 -3.26 -4.45 -10.35
N VAL A 70 -2.06 -4.97 -10.59
CA VAL A 70 -1.40 -6.02 -9.81
C VAL A 70 -0.04 -5.48 -9.43
N ILE A 71 0.37 -5.72 -8.18
CA ILE A 71 1.67 -5.30 -7.67
C ILE A 71 2.39 -6.50 -7.08
N GLY A 72 3.61 -6.74 -7.57
CA GLY A 72 4.60 -7.60 -6.93
C GLY A 72 5.54 -6.76 -6.08
N SER A 73 5.97 -7.29 -4.93
CA SER A 73 6.88 -6.60 -4.02
C SER A 73 8.01 -7.52 -3.57
N THR A 74 9.23 -7.07 -3.80
CA THR A 74 10.45 -7.75 -3.35
C THR A 74 11.17 -6.88 -2.35
N PHE A 75 11.72 -7.49 -1.32
CA PHE A 75 12.47 -6.79 -0.27
C PHE A 75 13.66 -7.63 0.16
N ARG A 76 14.83 -6.99 0.25
CA ARG A 76 16.09 -7.67 0.55
C ARG A 76 16.91 -6.87 1.52
N LEU A 77 17.46 -7.55 2.53
CA LEU A 77 18.40 -6.95 3.46
C LEU A 77 19.74 -6.68 2.73
N ARG A 78 20.13 -5.41 2.66
CA ARG A 78 21.45 -4.93 2.21
C ARG A 78 22.29 -4.61 3.45
N GLY A 79 23.32 -5.42 3.68
CA GLY A 79 24.14 -5.30 4.90
C GLY A 79 23.41 -5.81 6.14
N MET A 80 23.35 -4.98 7.19
CA MET A 80 22.83 -5.36 8.52
C MET A 80 21.57 -4.61 8.96
N ASP A 81 21.24 -3.50 8.31
CA ASP A 81 20.22 -2.57 8.79
C ASP A 81 19.37 -1.95 7.67
N ILE A 82 19.79 -2.02 6.41
CA ILE A 82 19.05 -1.42 5.29
C ILE A 82 18.27 -2.49 4.54
N VAL A 83 16.96 -2.31 4.40
CA VAL A 83 16.10 -3.12 3.54
C VAL A 83 15.86 -2.37 2.24
N ALA A 84 16.17 -3.00 1.10
CA ALA A 84 15.86 -2.48 -0.22
C ALA A 84 14.52 -3.05 -0.70
N TYR A 85 13.58 -2.18 -1.04
CA TYR A 85 12.25 -2.49 -1.55
C TYR A 85 12.19 -2.23 -3.05
N SER A 86 11.61 -3.16 -3.81
CA SER A 86 11.38 -3.03 -5.25
C SER A 86 10.01 -3.54 -5.62
N TYR A 87 9.33 -2.84 -6.52
CA TYR A 87 7.97 -3.10 -6.93
C TYR A 87 7.88 -3.30 -8.44
N ARG A 88 7.05 -4.28 -8.82
CA ARG A 88 6.64 -4.58 -10.18
C ARG A 88 5.16 -4.29 -10.29
N VAL A 89 4.75 -3.42 -11.20
CA VAL A 89 3.35 -3.04 -11.37
C VAL A 89 2.86 -3.50 -12.73
N LYS A 90 1.73 -4.20 -12.76
CA LYS A 90 1.04 -4.60 -13.99
C LYS A 90 -0.34 -3.97 -14.03
N ASN A 91 -0.72 -3.40 -15.15
CA ASN A 91 -2.10 -3.04 -15.41
C ASN A 91 -2.74 -4.18 -16.18
N SER A 92 -3.74 -4.87 -15.62
CA SER A 92 -4.24 -6.11 -16.21
C SER A 92 -4.93 -5.88 -17.56
N THR A 93 -5.05 -6.92 -18.38
CA THR A 93 -5.68 -6.85 -19.73
C THR A 93 -7.16 -6.48 -19.71
N ASN A 94 -7.85 -6.69 -18.58
CA ASN A 94 -9.25 -6.30 -18.38
C ASN A 94 -9.44 -4.84 -17.94
N SER A 95 -8.37 -4.06 -17.84
CA SER A 95 -8.43 -2.64 -17.47
C SER A 95 -8.99 -1.81 -18.62
N ARG A 96 -9.80 -0.80 -18.30
CA ARG A 96 -10.40 0.11 -19.29
C ARG A 96 -9.67 1.46 -19.38
N GLN A 97 -8.70 1.70 -18.51
CA GLN A 97 -7.85 2.89 -18.47
C GLN A 97 -6.39 2.47 -18.34
N SER A 98 -5.48 3.34 -18.79
CA SER A 98 -4.07 3.27 -18.41
C SER A 98 -3.92 3.61 -16.93
N LEU A 99 -2.97 2.99 -16.24
CA LEU A 99 -2.61 3.33 -14.86
C LEU A 99 -1.69 4.56 -14.90
N ALA A 100 -2.10 5.64 -14.25
CA ALA A 100 -1.42 6.93 -14.29
C ALA A 100 -0.50 7.16 -13.09
N ASN A 101 -0.92 6.75 -11.90
CA ASN A 101 -0.13 6.89 -10.69
C ASN A 101 -0.43 5.81 -9.67
N PHE A 102 0.48 5.65 -8.71
CA PHE A 102 0.21 4.93 -7.48
C PHE A 102 1.01 5.47 -6.31
N VAL A 103 0.45 5.31 -5.11
CA VAL A 103 1.01 5.81 -3.85
C VAL A 103 1.01 4.70 -2.81
N ILE A 104 2.10 4.60 -2.06
CA ILE A 104 2.28 3.70 -0.92
C ILE A 104 2.03 4.50 0.36
N ASP A 105 1.11 3.99 1.20
CA ASP A 105 0.70 4.67 2.43
C ASP A 105 0.35 3.69 3.58
N PRO A 106 0.86 3.89 4.80
CA PRO A 106 1.96 4.79 5.19
C PRO A 106 3.34 4.17 4.96
N VAL A 107 4.36 5.02 4.83
CA VAL A 107 5.78 4.65 4.94
C VAL A 107 6.35 5.27 6.21
N SER A 108 7.08 4.50 7.00
CA SER A 108 7.65 5.00 8.26
C SER A 108 8.99 5.73 8.07
N ASP A 109 9.85 5.25 7.17
CA ASP A 109 11.17 5.85 6.90
C ASP A 109 11.69 5.53 5.49
N ILE A 110 12.58 6.38 4.97
CA ILE A 110 13.39 6.15 3.75
C ILE A 110 14.86 6.38 4.09
N ASN A 111 15.70 5.43 3.71
CA ASN A 111 17.13 5.54 3.83
C ASN A 111 17.69 6.45 2.73
N SER A 112 17.88 7.73 3.06
CA SER A 112 18.53 8.74 2.23
C SER A 112 19.94 9.07 2.73
N SER A 113 20.75 9.68 1.86
CA SER A 113 22.13 10.11 2.19
C SER A 113 22.20 11.21 3.26
N SER A 114 21.07 11.80 3.63
CA SER A 114 20.91 12.74 4.74
C SER A 114 19.61 12.45 5.46
N PRO A 115 19.56 12.57 6.80
CA PRO A 115 18.35 12.27 7.57
C PRO A 115 17.21 13.17 7.12
N LEU A 116 16.05 12.57 6.86
CA LEU A 116 14.85 13.33 6.54
C LEU A 116 14.39 14.11 7.79
N PRO A 117 13.85 15.33 7.64
CA PRO A 117 13.23 16.06 8.75
C PRO A 117 12.17 15.18 9.38
N LYS A 118 12.21 15.01 10.70
CA LYS A 118 11.17 14.24 11.40
C LYS A 118 9.86 15.01 11.31
N LEU A 119 8.77 14.29 11.03
CA LEU A 119 7.35 14.72 10.92
C LEU A 119 6.83 15.74 11.96
N ARG A 120 7.59 16.05 13.02
CA ARG A 120 7.19 16.95 14.12
C ARG A 120 7.88 18.30 14.12
N GLN A 121 8.76 18.57 13.16
CA GLN A 121 9.35 19.90 12.99
C GLN A 121 8.58 20.62 11.88
N SER A 122 8.14 21.84 12.14
CA SER A 122 7.50 22.69 11.14
C SER A 122 8.47 22.88 9.96
N ILE A 123 8.24 22.15 8.87
CA ILE A 123 9.01 22.30 7.64
C ILE A 123 8.61 23.65 7.05
N THR A 124 9.56 24.58 6.92
CA THR A 124 9.30 25.85 6.25
C THR A 124 9.27 25.63 4.74
N VAL A 125 8.64 26.54 3.98
CA VAL A 125 8.64 26.45 2.50
C VAL A 125 10.07 26.39 1.94
N SER A 126 11.04 27.06 2.58
CA SER A 126 12.46 27.02 2.20
C SER A 126 13.13 25.66 2.41
N ASP A 127 12.57 24.79 3.25
CA ASP A 127 13.11 23.45 3.52
C ASP A 127 12.58 22.39 2.54
N LEU A 128 11.51 22.70 1.80
CA LEU A 128 10.86 21.75 0.88
C LEU A 128 11.75 21.38 -0.31
N ASP A 129 12.47 22.33 -0.89
CA ASP A 129 13.32 22.09 -2.06
C ASP A 129 14.52 21.17 -1.75
N PRO A 130 15.32 21.44 -0.69
CA PRO A 130 16.36 20.51 -0.25
C PRO A 130 15.81 19.14 0.14
N PHE A 131 14.67 19.10 0.85
CA PHE A 131 13.98 17.87 1.23
C PHE A 131 13.63 17.03 0.00
N ASN A 132 12.92 17.62 -0.96
CA ASN A 132 12.50 16.96 -2.18
C ASN A 132 13.72 16.44 -2.95
N LYS A 133 14.78 17.23 -3.07
CA LYS A 133 16.00 16.79 -3.78
C LYS A 133 16.65 15.56 -3.13
N ILE A 134 16.75 15.53 -1.80
CA ILE A 134 17.35 14.41 -1.05
C ILE A 134 16.44 13.18 -1.09
N ALA A 135 15.15 13.36 -0.87
CA ALA A 135 14.16 12.28 -0.86
C ALA A 135 14.02 11.65 -2.25
N LEU A 136 13.94 12.46 -3.32
CA LEU A 136 13.85 11.97 -4.69
C LEU A 136 15.10 11.19 -5.13
N ALA A 137 16.28 11.57 -4.65
CA ALA A 137 17.51 10.82 -4.91
C ALA A 137 17.52 9.42 -4.28
N ALA A 138 16.66 9.18 -3.28
CA ALA A 138 16.53 7.89 -2.60
C ALA A 138 15.48 6.95 -3.24
N ILE A 139 14.75 7.43 -4.26
CA ILE A 139 13.70 6.67 -4.95
C ILE A 139 14.20 6.22 -6.32
N TYR A 140 14.10 4.92 -6.59
CA TYR A 140 14.27 4.35 -7.91
C TYR A 140 12.98 4.56 -8.73
N THR A 141 13.12 5.24 -9.86
CA THR A 141 12.02 5.67 -10.72
C THR A 141 12.30 5.20 -12.16
N PRO A 142 11.40 4.41 -12.76
CA PRO A 142 11.54 3.99 -14.16
C PRO A 142 11.42 5.14 -15.15
N ARG A 143 11.85 4.92 -16.39
CA ARG A 143 11.72 5.91 -17.47
C ARG A 143 10.26 6.32 -17.65
N ASN A 144 10.03 7.62 -17.89
CA ASN A 144 8.70 8.25 -18.06
C ASN A 144 7.84 8.30 -16.79
N TRP A 145 8.40 7.93 -15.64
CA TRP A 145 7.77 8.15 -14.34
C TRP A 145 8.49 9.26 -13.58
N VAL A 146 7.76 9.86 -12.66
CA VAL A 146 8.26 10.83 -11.69
C VAL A 146 7.95 10.26 -10.31
N GLY A 147 8.99 9.90 -9.57
CA GLY A 147 8.86 9.56 -8.15
C GLY A 147 8.56 10.82 -7.34
N SER A 148 7.90 10.68 -6.21
CA SER A 148 7.57 11.78 -5.32
C SER A 148 7.44 11.29 -3.89
N VAL A 149 7.81 12.16 -2.96
CA VAL A 149 7.68 11.94 -1.52
C VAL A 149 6.86 13.08 -0.96
N TRP A 150 5.82 12.75 -0.22
CA TRP A 150 4.98 13.71 0.47
C TRP A 150 4.99 13.42 1.96
N ILE A 151 4.87 14.47 2.76
CA ILE A 151 4.65 14.37 4.18
C ILE A 151 3.21 14.81 4.42
N SER A 152 2.44 13.94 5.06
CA SER A 152 1.07 14.23 5.50
C SER A 152 1.01 14.21 7.02
N ASP A 153 0.35 15.21 7.60
CA ASP A 153 0.16 15.32 9.05
C ASP A 153 -0.62 14.14 9.65
N THR A 154 -1.40 13.43 8.84
CA THR A 154 -2.29 12.35 9.30
C THR A 154 -1.69 10.96 9.12
N VAL A 155 -0.95 10.74 8.03
CA VAL A 155 -0.48 9.41 7.63
C VAL A 155 1.04 9.28 7.59
N GLY A 156 1.79 10.36 7.80
CA GLY A 156 3.24 10.31 7.82
C GLY A 156 3.85 10.50 6.43
N LEU A 157 4.87 9.70 6.12
CA LEU A 157 5.56 9.76 4.83
C LEU A 157 4.78 8.94 3.79
N ARG A 158 4.57 9.54 2.62
CA ARG A 158 3.95 8.90 1.46
C ARG A 158 4.95 8.89 0.32
N ILE A 159 5.03 7.78 -0.40
CA ILE A 159 5.88 7.63 -1.58
C ILE A 159 5.00 7.24 -2.74
N GLY A 160 5.19 7.86 -3.90
CA GLY A 160 4.43 7.48 -5.07
C GLY A 160 5.15 7.79 -6.36
N TRP A 161 4.57 7.26 -7.42
CA TRP A 161 5.05 7.46 -8.77
C TRP A 161 3.88 7.88 -9.64
N MET A 162 4.12 8.91 -10.44
CA MET A 162 3.18 9.43 -11.42
C MET A 162 3.83 9.40 -12.80
N PHE A 163 3.06 9.05 -13.82
CA PHE A 163 3.56 9.10 -15.19
C PHE A 163 3.84 10.55 -15.60
N ALA A 164 5.00 10.81 -16.21
CA ALA A 164 5.56 12.15 -16.38
C ALA A 164 4.76 13.07 -17.31
N SER A 165 4.00 12.50 -18.26
CA SER A 165 3.15 13.25 -19.18
C SER A 165 1.79 12.58 -19.23
N LEU A 166 0.77 13.23 -18.68
CA LEU A 166 -0.62 12.75 -18.69
C LEU A 166 -1.49 13.41 -19.77
N GLU A 167 -0.89 14.22 -20.64
CA GLU A 167 -1.61 14.99 -21.67
C GLU A 167 -2.25 14.10 -22.75
N ALA A 168 -1.69 12.90 -22.98
CA ALA A 168 -2.26 11.96 -23.92
C ALA A 168 -3.32 11.08 -23.23
N PRO A 169 -4.47 10.79 -23.89
CA PRO A 169 -5.54 9.96 -23.31
C PRO A 169 -5.10 8.53 -22.95
N ASN A 170 -4.02 8.03 -23.54
CA ASN A 170 -3.44 6.72 -23.24
C ASN A 170 -2.13 6.77 -22.44
N ALA A 171 -1.77 7.95 -21.92
CA ALA A 171 -0.61 8.09 -21.05
C ALA A 171 -0.71 7.20 -19.81
N GLY A 172 0.44 6.71 -19.33
CA GLY A 172 0.52 5.75 -18.24
C GLY A 172 0.83 4.32 -18.69
N LEU A 173 0.69 3.38 -17.77
CA LEU A 173 0.86 1.95 -18.03
C LEU A 173 -0.45 1.39 -18.62
N ILE A 174 -0.45 1.16 -19.93
CA ILE A 174 -1.61 0.65 -20.67
C ILE A 174 -2.03 -0.76 -20.20
N ALA A 175 -3.27 -1.14 -20.49
CA ALA A 175 -3.80 -2.46 -20.16
C ALA A 175 -2.95 -3.60 -20.77
N GLY A 176 -2.67 -4.62 -19.98
CA GLY A 176 -1.82 -5.76 -20.32
C GLY A 176 -0.32 -5.55 -20.10
N SER A 177 0.13 -4.31 -19.87
CA SER A 177 1.56 -4.02 -19.69
C SER A 177 2.02 -4.14 -18.23
N THR A 178 3.31 -4.43 -18.08
CA THR A 178 4.02 -4.50 -16.80
C THR A 178 5.19 -3.53 -16.81
N GLN A 179 5.46 -2.89 -15.67
CA GLN A 179 6.59 -2.01 -15.44
C GLN A 179 7.30 -2.37 -14.14
N ASP A 180 8.63 -2.48 -14.26
CA ASP A 180 9.56 -2.72 -13.16
C ASP A 180 10.39 -1.48 -12.82
N GLY A 181 11.12 -1.55 -11.71
CA GLY A 181 12.16 -0.59 -11.35
C GLY A 181 11.68 0.52 -10.43
N PHE A 182 10.47 0.39 -9.87
CA PHE A 182 10.02 1.23 -8.77
C PHE A 182 10.65 0.71 -7.48
N GLY A 183 11.18 1.57 -6.63
CA GLY A 183 11.74 1.11 -5.37
C GLY A 183 12.40 2.20 -4.55
N PHE A 184 12.86 1.83 -3.36
CA PHE A 184 13.62 2.69 -2.45
C PHE A 184 14.26 1.80 -1.38
N SER A 185 15.05 2.38 -0.48
CA SER A 185 15.60 1.66 0.68
C SER A 185 15.08 2.27 1.98
N SER A 186 14.99 1.49 3.04
CA SER A 186 14.58 1.94 4.39
C SER A 186 15.35 1.18 5.46
N LYS A 187 15.48 1.75 6.66
CA LYS A 187 15.96 1.02 7.84
C LYS A 187 14.85 0.21 8.52
N ASP A 188 13.61 0.51 8.17
CA ASP A 188 12.45 -0.17 8.73
C ASP A 188 12.19 -1.47 7.99
N ILE A 189 11.79 -2.50 8.73
CA ILE A 189 11.53 -3.83 8.21
C ILE A 189 10.10 -3.91 7.63
N PRO A 190 9.83 -4.85 6.71
CA PRO A 190 8.57 -4.86 5.99
C PRO A 190 7.40 -5.14 6.92
N GLY A 191 6.28 -4.50 6.64
CA GLY A 191 4.94 -4.95 7.00
C GLY A 191 4.07 -4.94 5.76
N ILE A 192 2.75 -5.00 5.95
CA ILE A 192 1.78 -5.00 4.84
C ILE A 192 0.93 -3.73 4.90
N GLY A 193 1.11 -2.89 3.89
CA GLY A 193 0.43 -1.62 3.71
C GLY A 193 -0.45 -1.62 2.47
N ILE A 194 -1.17 -0.52 2.27
CA ILE A 194 -2.04 -0.32 1.12
C ILE A 194 -1.31 0.53 0.09
N VAL A 195 -1.33 0.07 -1.15
CA VAL A 195 -0.92 0.82 -2.33
C VAL A 195 -2.18 1.26 -3.06
N GLN A 196 -2.34 2.56 -3.22
CA GLN A 196 -3.47 3.19 -3.87
C GLN A 196 -3.11 3.47 -5.33
N PHE A 197 -3.84 2.87 -6.26
CA PHE A 197 -3.61 3.05 -7.69
C PHE A 197 -4.69 3.92 -8.33
N GLN A 198 -4.31 4.77 -9.28
CA GLN A 198 -5.24 5.60 -10.03
C GLN A 198 -4.99 5.48 -11.53
N GLY A 199 -6.09 5.33 -12.28
CA GLY A 199 -6.12 5.39 -13.73
C GLY A 199 -5.98 6.80 -14.26
N ASN A 200 -5.58 6.90 -15.53
CA ASN A 200 -5.56 8.15 -16.26
C ASN A 200 -7.01 8.59 -16.54
N THR A 201 -7.38 9.75 -16.00
CA THR A 201 -8.70 10.34 -16.18
C THR A 201 -8.56 11.75 -16.76
N PRO A 202 -9.54 12.21 -17.55
CA PRO A 202 -9.64 13.63 -17.88
C PRO A 202 -9.65 14.49 -16.61
N VAL A 203 -9.14 15.72 -16.72
CA VAL A 203 -9.28 16.71 -15.65
C VAL A 203 -10.76 16.92 -15.38
N PHE A 204 -11.18 16.60 -14.16
CA PHE A 204 -12.55 16.82 -13.72
C PHE A 204 -12.70 18.25 -13.20
N GLY A 205 -13.79 18.90 -13.57
CA GLY A 205 -14.09 20.25 -13.13
C GLY A 205 -15.50 20.68 -13.49
N PHE A 206 -15.89 21.83 -12.95
CA PHE A 206 -17.16 22.48 -13.22
C PHE A 206 -16.92 23.74 -14.04
N VAL A 207 -17.94 24.13 -14.80
CA VAL A 207 -17.91 25.38 -15.58
C VAL A 207 -18.16 26.64 -14.73
N ASP A 208 -18.52 26.44 -13.47
CA ASP A 208 -18.78 27.43 -12.42
C ASP A 208 -18.21 26.91 -11.08
N GLU A 209 -18.69 27.42 -9.94
CA GLU A 209 -18.23 27.02 -8.60
C GLU A 209 -18.47 25.53 -8.28
N GLY A 210 -19.34 24.85 -9.04
CA GLY A 210 -19.70 23.45 -8.82
C GLY A 210 -20.85 23.25 -7.83
N PRO A 211 -21.12 22.00 -7.41
CA PRO A 211 -22.15 21.69 -6.45
C PRO A 211 -21.81 22.23 -5.06
N SER A 212 -22.83 22.45 -4.24
CA SER A 212 -22.69 22.82 -2.83
C SER A 212 -23.56 21.90 -1.96
N GLY A 213 -23.34 21.93 -0.65
CA GLY A 213 -24.11 21.11 0.30
C GLY A 213 -23.91 19.61 0.08
N GLU A 214 -24.99 18.83 0.17
CA GLU A 214 -24.93 17.37 0.20
C GLU A 214 -24.29 16.74 -1.05
N ILE A 215 -24.54 17.32 -2.24
CA ILE A 215 -23.91 16.83 -3.48
C ILE A 215 -22.39 17.06 -3.45
N SER A 216 -21.94 18.17 -2.87
CA SER A 216 -20.50 18.41 -2.68
C SER A 216 -19.90 17.37 -1.73
N ASP A 217 -20.54 17.11 -0.58
CA ASP A 217 -20.06 16.12 0.39
C ASP A 217 -19.97 14.71 -0.22
N GLN A 218 -20.93 14.35 -1.09
CA GLN A 218 -20.92 13.06 -1.78
C GLN A 218 -19.84 12.99 -2.86
N LEU A 219 -19.64 14.08 -3.59
CA LEU A 219 -18.57 14.19 -4.57
C LEU A 219 -17.19 14.13 -3.90
N ASP A 220 -17.04 14.74 -2.73
CA ASP A 220 -15.83 14.65 -1.92
C ASP A 220 -15.55 13.21 -1.49
N LYS A 221 -16.58 12.46 -1.08
CA LYS A 221 -16.43 11.01 -0.81
C LYS A 221 -16.05 10.22 -2.05
N LEU A 222 -16.64 10.55 -3.21
CA LEU A 222 -16.37 9.88 -4.48
C LEU A 222 -14.92 10.13 -4.93
N THR A 223 -14.46 11.37 -4.84
CA THR A 223 -13.09 11.77 -5.21
C THR A 223 -12.06 11.24 -4.22
N HIS A 224 -12.36 11.25 -2.91
CA HIS A 224 -11.48 10.71 -1.87
C HIS A 224 -11.24 9.21 -2.02
N ASN A 225 -12.24 8.46 -2.51
CA ASN A 225 -12.14 7.02 -2.75
C ASN A 225 -11.84 6.67 -4.22
N ASN A 226 -11.33 7.63 -5.01
CA ASN A 226 -11.06 7.44 -6.43
C ASN A 226 -9.73 6.72 -6.69
N PHE A 227 -9.57 5.52 -6.11
CA PHE A 227 -8.39 4.67 -6.27
C PHE A 227 -8.73 3.18 -6.12
N VAL A 228 -7.85 2.32 -6.61
CA VAL A 228 -7.93 0.87 -6.42
C VAL A 228 -6.85 0.43 -5.42
N PRO A 229 -7.21 -0.09 -4.23
CA PRO A 229 -6.23 -0.55 -3.25
C PRO A 229 -5.65 -1.92 -3.59
N ARG A 230 -4.36 -2.12 -3.33
CA ARG A 230 -3.70 -3.44 -3.28
C ARG A 230 -2.78 -3.53 -2.06
N ASN A 231 -2.62 -4.72 -1.53
CA ASN A 231 -1.64 -4.97 -0.47
C ASN A 231 -0.24 -5.14 -1.09
N ALA A 232 0.79 -4.60 -0.44
CA ALA A 232 2.19 -4.83 -0.79
C ALA A 232 3.06 -4.82 0.47
N ALA A 233 4.25 -5.40 0.39
CA ALA A 233 5.26 -5.26 1.44
C ALA A 233 5.81 -3.82 1.45
N VAL A 234 5.76 -3.15 2.60
CA VAL A 234 6.16 -1.75 2.76
C VAL A 234 6.89 -1.54 4.09
N PRO A 235 7.83 -0.60 4.21
CA PRO A 235 8.52 -0.34 5.47
C PRO A 235 7.55 0.33 6.45
N THR A 236 7.11 -0.44 7.45
CA THR A 236 6.13 0.01 8.47
C THR A 236 6.56 -0.32 9.89
N ILE A 237 7.51 -1.24 10.06
CA ILE A 237 7.96 -1.69 11.37
C ILE A 237 9.32 -1.05 11.64
N ALA A 238 9.31 -0.02 12.49
CA ALA A 238 10.53 0.65 12.89
C ALA A 238 11.45 -0.30 13.67
N VAL A 239 12.75 -0.29 13.36
CA VAL A 239 13.76 -1.00 14.15
C VAL A 239 14.13 -0.12 15.36
N PRO A 240 14.11 -0.64 16.60
CA PRO A 240 14.46 0.16 17.77
C PRO A 240 15.94 0.59 17.73
N GLU A 241 16.19 1.85 18.11
CA GLU A 241 17.54 2.40 18.29
C GLU A 241 17.65 2.96 19.73
N PRO A 242 18.47 2.38 20.62
CA PRO A 242 19.32 1.20 20.41
C PRO A 242 18.51 -0.08 20.15
N PHE A 243 19.14 -1.07 19.52
CA PHE A 243 18.48 -2.32 19.18
C PHE A 243 18.05 -3.09 20.43
N ASP A 244 16.79 -3.51 20.44
CA ASP A 244 16.16 -4.34 21.47
C ASP A 244 15.26 -5.37 20.78
N THR A 245 15.62 -6.65 20.92
CA THR A 245 14.91 -7.76 20.30
C THR A 245 13.46 -7.88 20.77
N ALA A 246 13.19 -7.67 22.06
CA ALA A 246 11.85 -7.79 22.61
C ALA A 246 10.94 -6.67 22.11
N ILE A 247 11.44 -5.43 22.04
CA ILE A 247 10.69 -4.30 21.48
C ILE A 247 10.39 -4.54 20.00
N LEU A 248 11.34 -5.05 19.21
CA LEU A 248 11.11 -5.34 17.80
C LEU A 248 10.05 -6.44 17.60
N LEU A 249 10.10 -7.51 18.40
CA LEU A 249 9.09 -8.59 18.35
C LEU A 249 7.68 -8.09 18.71
N ASP A 250 7.55 -7.19 19.69
CA ASP A 250 6.26 -6.55 20.01
C ASP A 250 5.73 -5.69 18.85
N ARG A 251 6.61 -4.99 18.12
CA ARG A 251 6.21 -4.22 16.92
C ARG A 251 5.76 -5.15 15.78
N ILE A 252 6.49 -6.23 15.52
CA ILE A 252 6.08 -7.28 14.56
C ILE A 252 4.71 -7.84 14.95
N ARG A 253 4.53 -8.21 16.22
CA ARG A 253 3.25 -8.70 16.75
C ARG A 253 2.10 -7.71 16.52
N SER A 254 2.34 -6.43 16.78
CA SER A 254 1.35 -5.36 16.57
C SER A 254 0.92 -5.27 15.10
N GLN A 255 1.88 -5.41 14.16
CA GLN A 255 1.57 -5.43 12.73
C GLN A 255 0.76 -6.66 12.33
N VAL A 256 1.17 -7.86 12.77
CA VAL A 256 0.49 -9.14 12.48
C VAL A 256 -0.96 -9.14 12.99
N ALA A 257 -1.22 -8.50 14.13
CA ALA A 257 -2.57 -8.39 14.70
C ALA A 257 -3.57 -7.67 13.78
N THR A 258 -3.10 -6.88 12.80
CA THR A 258 -3.97 -6.18 11.83
C THR A 258 -4.39 -7.07 10.65
N TRP A 259 -3.69 -8.18 10.42
CA TRP A 259 -3.85 -9.00 9.21
C TRP A 259 -5.17 -9.78 9.11
N PRO A 260 -5.79 -10.26 10.20
CA PRO A 260 -7.09 -10.93 10.12
C PRO A 260 -8.20 -10.04 9.57
N ALA A 261 -8.23 -8.75 9.94
CA ALA A 261 -9.21 -7.79 9.41
C ALA A 261 -9.03 -7.55 7.90
N LYS A 262 -7.81 -7.74 7.38
CA LYS A 262 -7.47 -7.66 5.96
C LYS A 262 -7.62 -9.00 5.23
N GLN A 263 -8.11 -10.05 5.91
CA GLN A 263 -8.21 -11.43 5.39
C GLN A 263 -6.88 -12.02 4.93
N LEU A 264 -5.76 -11.51 5.46
CA LEU A 264 -4.41 -12.00 5.14
C LEU A 264 -3.98 -13.14 6.06
N LEU A 265 -4.73 -13.38 7.13
CA LEU A 265 -4.38 -14.34 8.17
C LEU A 265 -5.67 -14.89 8.81
N ASP A 266 -5.79 -16.21 8.85
CA ASP A 266 -6.88 -16.89 9.55
C ASP A 266 -6.81 -16.60 11.06
N PRO A 267 -7.93 -16.26 11.74
CA PRO A 267 -7.90 -15.92 13.16
C PRO A 267 -7.34 -17.01 14.08
N ALA A 268 -7.56 -18.30 13.77
CA ALA A 268 -7.05 -19.39 14.60
C ALA A 268 -5.54 -19.56 14.42
N PHE A 269 -5.03 -19.36 13.20
CA PHE A 269 -3.60 -19.34 12.95
C PHE A 269 -2.93 -18.08 13.54
N ALA A 270 -3.60 -16.92 13.48
CA ALA A 270 -3.17 -15.69 14.14
C ALA A 270 -2.94 -15.89 15.64
N ALA A 271 -3.88 -16.55 16.32
CA ALA A 271 -3.75 -16.85 17.75
C ALA A 271 -2.58 -17.80 18.07
N GLN A 272 -2.19 -18.68 17.15
CA GLN A 272 -1.00 -19.52 17.32
C GLN A 272 0.29 -18.70 17.18
N LEU A 273 0.39 -17.88 16.13
CA LEU A 273 1.54 -16.98 15.93
C LEU A 273 1.69 -16.00 17.11
N ASP A 274 0.59 -15.43 17.61
CA ASP A 274 0.59 -14.51 18.75
C ASP A 274 1.22 -15.14 20.00
N ARG A 275 0.85 -16.40 20.32
CA ARG A 275 1.42 -17.11 21.48
C ARG A 275 2.92 -17.29 21.36
N HIS A 276 3.42 -17.65 20.17
CA HIS A 276 4.85 -17.82 19.95
C HIS A 276 5.60 -16.48 19.99
N LEU A 277 5.03 -15.39 19.43
CA LEU A 277 5.59 -14.04 19.53
C LEU A 277 5.68 -13.57 20.99
N VAL A 278 4.62 -13.77 21.79
CA VAL A 278 4.62 -13.44 23.23
C VAL A 278 5.67 -14.26 23.97
N SER A 279 5.76 -15.58 23.71
CA SER A 279 6.75 -16.44 24.34
C SER A 279 8.18 -16.04 23.97
N ALA A 280 8.44 -15.72 22.71
CA ALA A 280 9.75 -15.25 22.24
C ALA A 280 10.12 -13.92 22.92
N THR A 281 9.20 -12.96 22.92
CA THR A 281 9.39 -11.64 23.55
C THR A 281 9.73 -11.78 25.03
N ASN A 282 8.98 -12.59 25.78
CA ASN A 282 9.23 -12.82 27.19
C ASN A 282 10.58 -13.50 27.44
N ALA A 283 10.97 -14.47 26.61
CA ALA A 283 12.27 -15.12 26.71
C ALA A 283 13.42 -14.12 26.51
N PHE A 284 13.34 -13.23 25.53
CA PHE A 284 14.35 -12.18 25.31
C PHE A 284 14.42 -11.17 26.46
N ARG A 285 13.27 -10.76 27.03
CA ARG A 285 13.24 -9.91 28.24
C ARG A 285 13.93 -10.53 29.45
N LEU A 286 13.84 -11.86 29.57
CA LEU A 286 14.48 -12.63 30.64
C LEU A 286 15.92 -13.05 30.30
N ASN A 287 16.52 -12.47 29.25
CA ASN A 287 17.85 -12.82 28.74
C ASN A 287 18.03 -14.31 28.38
N ASN A 288 16.93 -15.02 28.08
CA ASN A 288 16.95 -16.40 27.61
C ASN A 288 16.87 -16.44 26.07
N SER A 289 17.95 -16.00 25.42
CA SER A 289 18.02 -15.87 23.95
C SER A 289 17.81 -17.21 23.24
N LYS A 290 18.27 -18.32 23.83
CA LYS A 290 18.08 -19.67 23.27
C LYS A 290 16.59 -20.02 23.12
N ALA A 291 15.82 -19.89 24.21
CA ALA A 291 14.38 -20.15 24.16
C ALA A 291 13.66 -19.19 23.21
N GLY A 292 14.06 -17.91 23.17
CA GLY A 292 13.52 -16.93 22.22
C GLY A 292 13.73 -17.35 20.76
N LYS A 293 14.94 -17.78 20.40
CA LYS A 293 15.25 -18.28 19.04
C LYS A 293 14.44 -19.54 18.69
N GLU A 294 14.27 -20.48 19.62
CA GLU A 294 13.47 -21.69 19.40
C GLU A 294 12.01 -21.37 19.07
N GLN A 295 11.41 -20.37 19.72
CA GLN A 295 10.06 -19.91 19.41
C GLN A 295 9.97 -19.26 18.02
N ILE A 296 10.99 -18.47 17.64
CA ILE A 296 11.07 -17.87 16.31
C ILE A 296 11.17 -18.97 15.23
N GLU A 297 12.06 -19.95 15.40
CA GLU A 297 12.19 -21.05 14.43
C GLU A 297 10.93 -21.91 14.35
N THR A 298 10.21 -22.08 15.48
CA THR A 298 8.91 -22.75 15.46
C THR A 298 7.91 -22.02 14.56
N MET A 299 7.80 -20.70 14.67
CA MET A 299 6.94 -19.91 13.78
C MET A 299 7.37 -20.02 12.32
N ARG A 300 8.67 -19.91 12.03
CA ARG A 300 9.18 -20.06 10.66
C ARG A 300 8.85 -21.42 10.06
N ASN A 301 8.97 -22.49 10.84
CA ASN A 301 8.55 -23.83 10.43
C ASN A 301 7.04 -23.93 10.18
N MET A 302 6.20 -23.22 10.95
CA MET A 302 4.76 -23.15 10.67
C MET A 302 4.48 -22.44 9.35
N LEU A 303 5.15 -21.31 9.08
CA LEU A 303 5.02 -20.58 7.82
C LEU A 303 5.47 -21.43 6.61
N GLY A 304 6.59 -22.15 6.73
CA GLY A 304 7.11 -23.02 5.67
C GLY A 304 6.22 -24.23 5.35
N ARG A 305 5.34 -24.64 6.28
CA ARG A 305 4.32 -25.69 6.03
C ARG A 305 3.16 -25.17 5.20
N GLU A 306 2.74 -23.93 5.47
CA GLU A 306 1.67 -23.26 4.71
C GLU A 306 2.13 -22.87 3.31
N HIS A 307 3.38 -22.39 3.19
CA HIS A 307 3.96 -21.92 1.93
C HIS A 307 5.34 -22.52 1.73
N LYS A 308 5.49 -23.39 0.73
CA LYS A 308 6.82 -23.85 0.31
C LYS A 308 7.56 -22.69 -0.37
N TYR A 309 8.88 -22.64 -0.23
CA TYR A 309 9.75 -21.70 -0.92
C TYR A 309 9.51 -20.22 -0.60
N LEU A 310 9.26 -19.88 0.68
CA LEU A 310 9.16 -18.48 1.15
C LEU A 310 10.46 -17.67 0.95
N ASP A 311 11.56 -18.36 0.68
CA ASP A 311 12.88 -17.82 0.40
C ASP A 311 13.15 -17.52 -1.08
N HIS A 312 12.28 -17.98 -2.00
CA HIS A 312 12.40 -17.72 -3.43
C HIS A 312 11.65 -16.43 -3.78
N ASP A 313 12.39 -15.40 -4.19
CA ASP A 313 11.87 -14.08 -4.57
C ASP A 313 11.19 -14.05 -5.95
N ASP A 314 11.16 -15.18 -6.66
CA ASP A 314 10.62 -15.26 -8.01
C ASP A 314 9.08 -15.38 -7.96
N GLU A 315 8.43 -14.21 -7.83
CA GLU A 315 6.96 -14.03 -7.87
C GLU A 315 6.33 -14.34 -9.24
N ASP A 316 7.13 -14.57 -10.28
CA ASP A 316 6.66 -14.50 -11.68
C ASP A 316 5.93 -15.73 -12.22
N ASN A 317 5.75 -16.78 -11.42
CA ASN A 317 5.13 -18.03 -11.87
C ASN A 317 3.79 -18.35 -11.19
N GLU A 318 3.03 -17.33 -10.77
CA GLU A 318 1.64 -17.51 -10.31
C GLU A 318 0.65 -17.85 -11.44
N ASP A 319 1.11 -17.97 -12.69
CA ASP A 319 0.30 -18.49 -13.81
C ASP A 319 0.52 -19.98 -14.09
N THR A 320 1.20 -20.72 -13.20
CA THR A 320 1.23 -22.19 -13.31
C THR A 320 -0.02 -22.77 -12.66
N THR A 321 -0.90 -23.25 -13.53
CA THR A 321 -2.22 -23.85 -13.31
C THR A 321 -2.24 -25.11 -12.42
N GLU A 322 -1.17 -25.41 -11.68
CA GLU A 322 -0.91 -26.73 -11.08
C GLU A 322 -1.17 -26.87 -9.58
N HIS A 323 -1.62 -25.83 -8.87
CA HIS A 323 -2.00 -25.93 -7.45
C HIS A 323 -3.48 -25.65 -7.17
N LYS A 324 -4.35 -26.26 -7.99
CA LYS A 324 -5.83 -26.19 -7.88
C LYS A 324 -6.47 -27.19 -6.89
N THR A 325 -5.72 -27.75 -5.93
CA THR A 325 -6.34 -28.36 -4.73
C THR A 325 -6.26 -27.35 -3.61
N VAL A 326 -7.26 -26.47 -3.56
CA VAL A 326 -7.41 -25.37 -2.60
C VAL A 326 -7.66 -25.94 -1.20
N THR A 327 -6.59 -26.33 -0.52
CA THR A 327 -6.57 -26.20 0.94
C THR A 327 -6.65 -24.71 1.20
N ARG A 328 -7.68 -24.25 1.91
CA ARG A 328 -7.79 -22.85 2.31
C ARG A 328 -6.54 -22.52 3.15
N LEU A 329 -5.59 -21.82 2.53
CA LEU A 329 -4.35 -21.42 3.20
C LEU A 329 -4.70 -20.59 4.43
N THR A 330 -4.04 -20.87 5.56
CA THR A 330 -4.33 -20.18 6.81
C THR A 330 -3.66 -18.81 6.89
N ILE A 331 -2.75 -18.51 5.96
CA ILE A 331 -2.08 -17.22 5.82
C ILE A 331 -1.87 -16.91 4.33
N ASP A 332 -2.02 -15.65 3.95
CA ASP A 332 -1.69 -15.15 2.62
C ASP A 332 -0.18 -15.26 2.34
N ARG A 333 0.20 -15.50 1.07
CA ARG A 333 1.60 -15.71 0.70
C ARG A 333 2.47 -14.47 0.95
N LEU A 334 1.97 -13.27 0.66
CA LEU A 334 2.68 -12.02 0.95
C LEU A 334 2.89 -11.88 2.47
N ALA A 335 1.86 -12.17 3.26
CA ALA A 335 1.94 -12.10 4.71
C ALA A 335 2.93 -13.10 5.30
N ALA A 336 2.97 -14.32 4.78
CA ALA A 336 3.95 -15.32 5.20
C ALA A 336 5.39 -14.91 4.84
N ARG A 337 5.62 -14.35 3.64
CA ARG A 337 6.94 -13.86 3.21
C ARG A 337 7.44 -12.70 4.06
N VAL A 338 6.57 -11.73 4.33
CA VAL A 338 6.88 -10.59 5.21
C VAL A 338 7.27 -11.08 6.61
N LEU A 339 6.43 -11.92 7.22
CA LEU A 339 6.70 -12.42 8.58
C LEU A 339 7.98 -13.26 8.65
N ASP A 340 8.20 -14.18 7.71
CA ASP A 340 9.42 -14.99 7.72
C ASP A 340 10.69 -14.15 7.52
N PHE A 341 10.63 -13.09 6.72
CA PHE A 341 11.74 -12.13 6.62
C PHE A 341 11.99 -11.40 7.94
N ASP A 342 10.95 -10.89 8.59
CA ASP A 342 11.08 -10.17 9.86
C ASP A 342 11.67 -11.07 10.95
N LEU A 343 11.22 -12.33 11.02
CA LEU A 343 11.75 -13.33 11.94
C LEU A 343 13.22 -13.65 11.66
N ARG A 344 13.61 -13.80 10.38
CA ARG A 344 15.02 -13.96 9.98
C ARG A 344 15.86 -12.74 10.35
N TYR A 345 15.33 -11.54 10.15
CA TYR A 345 15.99 -10.29 10.52
C TYR A 345 16.28 -10.25 12.03
N VAL A 346 15.28 -10.58 12.87
CA VAL A 346 15.43 -10.64 14.32
C VAL A 346 16.55 -11.59 14.74
N LEU A 347 16.59 -12.81 14.18
CA LEU A 347 17.62 -13.81 14.49
C LEU A 347 19.02 -13.28 14.14
N LYS A 348 19.19 -12.81 12.90
CA LYS A 348 20.47 -12.30 12.38
C LYS A 348 20.96 -11.11 13.20
N ARG A 349 20.07 -10.18 13.55
CA ARG A 349 20.43 -8.96 14.29
C ARG A 349 20.78 -9.27 15.74
N THR A 350 20.06 -10.17 16.39
CA THR A 350 20.36 -10.63 17.75
C THR A 350 21.75 -11.27 17.85
N GLU A 351 22.14 -12.07 16.85
CA GLU A 351 23.46 -12.70 16.79
C GLU A 351 24.58 -11.67 16.66
N TYR A 352 24.39 -10.71 15.75
CA TYR A 352 25.34 -9.62 15.55
C TYR A 352 25.59 -8.78 16.81
N GLU A 353 24.53 -8.42 17.55
CA GLU A 353 24.66 -7.65 18.78
C GLU A 353 25.36 -8.45 19.89
N HIS A 354 25.08 -9.76 19.99
CA HIS A 354 25.77 -10.63 20.94
C HIS A 354 27.28 -10.68 20.65
N GLU A 355 27.68 -10.92 19.40
CA GLU A 355 29.09 -10.94 19.00
C GLU A 355 29.81 -9.62 19.26
N ASN A 356 29.14 -8.50 19.00
CA ASN A 356 29.70 -7.17 19.26
C ASN A 356 29.81 -6.85 20.75
N SER A 357 28.89 -7.36 21.58
CA SER A 357 28.93 -7.16 23.03
C SER A 357 30.11 -7.90 23.67
N GLU A 358 30.43 -9.11 23.21
CA GLU A 358 31.59 -9.87 23.69
C GLU A 358 32.91 -9.19 23.29
N LYS A 359 33.04 -8.76 22.03
CA LYS A 359 34.21 -8.01 21.55
C LYS A 359 34.46 -6.70 22.31
N ARG A 360 33.42 -6.09 22.88
CA ARG A 360 33.54 -4.87 23.70
C ARG A 360 33.99 -5.16 25.12
N LYS A 361 33.74 -6.36 25.66
CA LYS A 361 34.23 -6.78 27.00
C LYS A 361 35.72 -7.15 27.00
N GLU A 362 36.25 -7.55 25.84
CA GLU A 362 37.66 -7.90 25.66
C GLU A 362 38.59 -6.69 25.50
N ARG A 363 38.03 -5.49 25.28
CA ARG A 363 38.76 -4.21 25.19
C ARG A 363 38.68 -3.46 26.49
#